data_AF-A0AAV5ZXE5-F1
#
_entry.id   AF-A0AAV5ZXE5-F1
#
_cell.length_a   1.000
_cell.length_b   1.000
_cell.length_c   1.000
_cell.angle_alpha   90.00
_cell.angle_beta   90.00
_cell.angle_gamma   90.00
#
_symmetry.space_group_name_H-M   'P 1'
#
loop_
_entity.id
_entity.type
_entity.pdbx_description
1 polymer ?
#
loop_
_entity_poly.entity_id
_entity_poly.type
_entity_poly.pdbx_seq_one_letter_code
_entity_poly.pdbx_strand_id
1 'polypeptide(L)'
;MRLFDEKFGARFLADVPAAPGVYRFHDATGVLLYVGQSANLRRRLGQYRLTGRRKKERKRRALVKAAARITWEICESPLAAALAEIRLIQTLRPPRNVASAYPFLYPFVGIAAEGDEIYFCLTTAPAAFPTLDFHGAFRSRDTTRTAFFALMTLLRYVGHPVPRHRCRRLGAARHSVVRGFRRLPADSAATWGDLLRGKSRHALERLALRLVEHAGARARRKETHEALRAIARFFEEEACPLARVRASTGFPLYPVPQRDRDLLFARCRPQPMGVGSAPGRE
;
A
#
# COMPACT_ATOMS: atom_id res chain seq x y z
N MET A 1 21.21 -26.19 -15.26
CA MET A 1 20.51 -25.16 -16.06
C MET A 1 19.73 -24.26 -15.11
N ARG A 2 19.17 -23.11 -15.51
CA ARG A 2 18.35 -22.31 -14.59
C ARG A 2 16.92 -22.86 -14.58
N LEU A 3 16.26 -22.88 -13.42
CA LEU A 3 14.88 -23.37 -13.30
C LEU A 3 13.93 -22.76 -14.34
N PHE A 4 14.09 -21.47 -14.65
CA PHE A 4 13.28 -20.82 -15.69
C PHE A 4 13.48 -21.45 -17.08
N ASP A 5 14.73 -21.73 -17.44
CA ASP A 5 15.09 -22.30 -18.74
C ASP A 5 14.66 -23.77 -18.83
N GLU A 6 14.70 -24.50 -17.71
CA GLU A 6 14.15 -25.86 -17.60
C GLU A 6 12.64 -25.90 -17.82
N LYS A 7 11.91 -24.88 -17.36
CA LYS A 7 10.45 -24.85 -17.46
C LYS A 7 9.91 -24.27 -18.76
N PHE A 8 10.58 -23.25 -19.31
CA PHE A 8 10.06 -22.48 -20.44
C PHE A 8 10.93 -22.55 -21.69
N GLY A 9 12.13 -23.13 -21.59
CA GLY A 9 13.10 -23.23 -22.68
C GLY A 9 14.08 -22.05 -22.72
N ALA A 10 15.32 -22.33 -23.13
CA ALA A 10 16.40 -21.34 -23.17
C ALA A 10 16.16 -20.19 -24.17
N ARG A 11 15.37 -20.45 -25.23
CA ARG A 11 15.01 -19.48 -26.27
C ARG A 11 13.77 -18.64 -25.94
N PHE A 12 13.02 -18.97 -24.89
CA PHE A 12 11.76 -18.31 -24.53
C PHE A 12 11.79 -16.78 -24.58
N LEU A 13 12.85 -16.16 -24.05
CA LEU A 13 12.96 -14.69 -24.00
C LEU A 13 13.19 -14.03 -25.38
N ALA A 14 13.63 -14.79 -26.38
CA ALA A 14 13.78 -14.29 -27.75
C ALA A 14 12.40 -13.97 -28.35
N ASP A 15 11.40 -14.80 -28.05
CA ASP A 15 10.03 -14.69 -28.55
C ASP A 15 9.21 -13.62 -27.80
N VAL A 16 9.67 -13.19 -26.63
CA VAL A 16 9.00 -12.14 -25.86
C VAL A 16 9.30 -10.77 -26.48
N PRO A 17 8.30 -9.94 -26.79
CA PRO A 17 8.52 -8.61 -27.37
C PRO A 17 9.13 -7.64 -26.33
N ALA A 18 9.93 -6.69 -26.82
CA ALA A 18 10.47 -5.59 -26.03
C ALA A 18 9.47 -4.41 -25.96
N ALA A 19 8.20 -4.70 -25.66
CA ALA A 19 7.11 -3.73 -25.71
C ALA A 19 6.35 -3.66 -24.37
N PRO A 20 5.52 -2.61 -24.14
CA PRO A 20 4.58 -2.58 -23.05
C PRO A 20 3.55 -3.69 -23.16
N GLY A 21 3.09 -4.21 -22.02
CA GLY A 21 2.05 -5.23 -22.02
C GLY A 21 1.80 -5.85 -20.66
N VAL A 22 0.81 -6.73 -20.65
CA VAL A 22 0.48 -7.58 -19.50
C VAL A 22 0.97 -8.99 -19.74
N TYR A 23 1.45 -9.64 -18.69
CA TYR A 23 1.88 -11.04 -18.72
C TYR A 23 1.17 -11.84 -17.63
N ARG A 24 0.95 -13.12 -17.92
CA ARG A 24 0.17 -14.04 -17.09
C ARG A 24 0.96 -15.32 -16.87
N PHE A 25 1.01 -15.79 -15.63
CA PHE A 25 1.59 -17.09 -15.28
C PHE A 25 0.44 -18.07 -15.01
N HIS A 26 0.48 -19.22 -15.65
CA HIS A 26 -0.49 -20.31 -15.50
C HIS A 26 0.20 -21.55 -14.93
N ASP A 27 -0.51 -22.35 -14.15
CA ASP A 27 -0.03 -23.67 -13.73
C ASP A 27 -0.20 -24.73 -14.85
N ALA A 28 0.09 -25.99 -14.52
CA ALA A 28 0.02 -27.12 -15.45
C ALA A 28 -1.42 -27.46 -15.90
N THR A 29 -2.44 -27.09 -15.12
CA THR A 29 -3.85 -27.31 -15.48
C THR A 29 -4.44 -26.12 -16.22
N GLY A 30 -3.66 -25.05 -16.43
CA GLY A 30 -4.06 -23.84 -17.14
C GLY A 30 -4.63 -22.74 -16.23
N VAL A 31 -4.71 -22.97 -14.92
CA VAL A 31 -5.24 -21.99 -13.96
C VAL A 31 -4.31 -20.79 -13.88
N LEU A 32 -4.89 -19.60 -13.95
CA LEU A 32 -4.17 -18.34 -13.83
C LEU A 32 -3.66 -18.14 -12.39
N LEU A 33 -2.34 -18.14 -12.22
CA LEU A 33 -1.68 -17.95 -10.93
C LEU A 33 -1.38 -16.49 -10.62
N TYR A 34 -0.96 -15.73 -11.64
CA TYR A 34 -0.46 -14.37 -11.48
C TYR A 34 -0.62 -13.54 -12.74
N VAL A 35 -0.95 -12.26 -12.57
CA VAL A 35 -0.91 -11.23 -13.61
C VAL A 35 0.08 -10.15 -13.19
N GLY A 36 0.90 -9.69 -14.13
CA GLY A 36 1.72 -8.50 -13.96
C GLY A 36 1.77 -7.66 -15.23
N GLN A 37 2.22 -6.42 -15.12
CA GLN A 37 2.53 -5.56 -16.28
C GLN A 37 4.03 -5.27 -16.42
N SER A 38 4.42 -4.89 -17.63
CA SER A 38 5.65 -4.14 -17.83
C SER A 38 5.53 -3.11 -18.94
N ALA A 39 6.37 -2.09 -18.90
CA ALA A 39 6.66 -1.27 -20.07
C ALA A 39 7.63 -1.96 -21.05
N ASN A 40 8.30 -3.04 -20.63
CA ASN A 40 9.13 -3.88 -21.49
C ASN A 40 9.03 -5.34 -21.02
N LEU A 41 8.17 -6.12 -21.69
CA LEU A 41 7.88 -7.51 -21.36
C LEU A 41 9.16 -8.38 -21.34
N ARG A 42 10.02 -8.29 -22.36
CA ARG A 42 11.27 -9.06 -22.44
C ARG A 42 12.17 -8.82 -21.24
N ARG A 43 12.43 -7.54 -20.90
CA ARG A 43 13.23 -7.16 -19.74
C ARG A 43 12.61 -7.69 -18.46
N ARG A 44 11.29 -7.57 -18.29
CA ARG A 44 10.60 -8.01 -17.08
C ARG A 44 10.60 -9.52 -16.91
N LEU A 45 10.28 -10.29 -17.94
CA LEU A 45 10.34 -11.76 -17.89
C LEU A 45 11.79 -12.25 -17.74
N GLY A 46 12.76 -11.54 -18.32
CA GLY A 46 14.19 -11.78 -18.08
C GLY A 46 14.58 -11.66 -16.60
N GLN A 47 13.93 -10.77 -15.85
CA GLN A 47 14.11 -10.73 -14.40
C GLN A 47 13.74 -12.08 -13.76
N TYR A 48 12.60 -12.69 -14.11
CA TYR A 48 12.22 -14.02 -13.59
C TYR A 48 13.23 -15.12 -13.91
N ARG A 49 13.91 -15.04 -15.06
CA ARG A 49 15.01 -15.94 -15.42
C ARG A 49 16.25 -15.76 -14.54
N LEU A 50 16.53 -14.56 -14.08
CA LEU A 50 17.68 -14.22 -13.21
C LEU A 50 17.43 -14.48 -11.72
N THR A 51 16.38 -15.22 -11.33
CA THR A 51 16.04 -15.43 -9.92
C THR A 51 16.99 -16.39 -9.22
N GLY A 52 17.70 -15.88 -8.21
CA GLY A 52 18.59 -16.65 -7.36
C GLY A 52 17.93 -17.10 -6.06
N ARG A 53 18.77 -17.45 -5.08
CA ARG A 53 18.36 -17.98 -3.77
C ARG A 53 18.14 -16.89 -2.70
N ARG A 54 18.30 -15.60 -3.03
CA ARG A 54 18.19 -14.49 -2.07
C ARG A 54 16.76 -14.37 -1.52
N LYS A 55 16.61 -13.99 -0.24
CA LYS A 55 15.30 -13.87 0.44
C LYS A 55 14.32 -12.96 -0.31
N LYS A 56 14.80 -11.84 -0.87
CA LYS A 56 14.00 -10.88 -1.65
C LYS A 56 13.41 -11.46 -2.94
N GLU A 57 14.00 -12.54 -3.45
CA GLU A 57 13.63 -13.20 -4.71
C GLU A 57 12.70 -14.41 -4.50
N ARG A 58 12.43 -14.79 -3.24
CA ARG A 58 11.65 -15.99 -2.89
C ARG A 58 10.27 -16.03 -3.54
N LYS A 59 9.51 -14.92 -3.52
CA LYS A 59 8.17 -14.85 -4.11
C LYS A 59 8.20 -15.12 -5.62
N ARG A 60 9.19 -14.52 -6.30
CA ARG A 60 9.38 -14.66 -7.74
C ARG A 60 9.77 -16.10 -8.11
N ARG A 61 10.71 -16.68 -7.36
CA ARG A 61 11.12 -18.08 -7.53
C ARG A 61 9.97 -19.05 -7.30
N ALA A 62 9.15 -18.83 -6.26
CA ALA A 62 7.98 -19.64 -5.97
C ALA A 62 6.89 -19.53 -7.04
N LEU A 63 6.80 -18.39 -7.75
CA LEU A 63 5.90 -18.26 -8.91
C LEU A 63 6.44 -19.06 -10.10
N VAL A 64 7.71 -18.88 -10.45
CA VAL A 64 8.37 -19.65 -11.53
C VAL A 64 8.23 -21.15 -11.28
N LYS A 65 8.48 -21.60 -10.05
CA LYS A 65 8.36 -23.02 -9.68
C LYS A 65 6.94 -23.54 -9.91
N ALA A 66 5.90 -22.77 -9.59
CA ALA A 66 4.50 -23.19 -9.70
C ALA A 66 3.95 -23.12 -11.13
N ALA A 67 4.43 -22.18 -11.95
CA ALA A 67 3.86 -21.94 -13.28
C ALA A 67 4.41 -22.91 -14.33
N ALA A 68 3.54 -23.47 -15.16
CA ALA A 68 3.90 -24.29 -16.32
C ALA A 68 3.89 -23.49 -17.63
N ARG A 69 3.16 -22.38 -17.70
CA ARG A 69 3.06 -21.56 -18.91
C ARG A 69 3.04 -20.07 -18.59
N ILE A 70 3.63 -19.27 -19.49
CA ILE A 70 3.57 -17.81 -19.44
C ILE A 70 2.95 -17.32 -20.75
N THR A 71 1.95 -16.45 -20.67
CA THR A 71 1.36 -15.76 -21.82
C THR A 71 1.48 -14.25 -21.65
N TRP A 72 1.35 -13.49 -22.74
CA TRP A 72 1.37 -12.03 -22.70
C TRP A 72 0.48 -11.42 -23.77
N GLU A 73 0.16 -10.15 -23.57
CA GLU A 73 -0.63 -9.33 -24.48
C GLU A 73 0.05 -7.96 -24.53
N ILE A 74 0.36 -7.48 -25.74
CA ILE A 74 1.01 -6.19 -25.95
C ILE A 74 -0.03 -5.09 -25.73
N CYS A 75 0.38 -3.99 -25.12
CA CYS A 75 -0.46 -2.80 -24.97
C CYS A 75 0.20 -1.61 -25.65
N GLU A 76 -0.62 -0.67 -26.10
CA GLU A 76 -0.18 0.54 -26.82
C GLU A 76 0.71 1.45 -25.97
N SER A 77 0.57 1.40 -24.65
CA SER A 77 1.37 2.21 -23.74
C SER A 77 1.60 1.53 -22.38
N PRO A 78 2.62 1.96 -21.62
CA PRO A 78 2.82 1.54 -20.24
C PRO A 78 1.62 1.81 -19.33
N LEU A 79 0.89 2.91 -19.58
CA LEU A 79 -0.33 3.24 -18.85
C LEU A 79 -1.44 2.24 -19.19
N ALA A 80 -1.66 1.95 -20.48
CA ALA A 80 -2.63 0.95 -20.91
C ALA A 80 -2.34 -0.43 -20.28
N ALA A 81 -1.07 -0.85 -20.24
CA ALA A 81 -0.65 -2.08 -19.57
C ALA A 81 -0.95 -2.06 -18.05
N ALA A 82 -0.72 -0.93 -17.37
CA ALA A 82 -1.02 -0.79 -15.95
C ALA A 82 -2.53 -0.85 -15.65
N LEU A 83 -3.35 -0.21 -16.49
CA LEU A 83 -4.82 -0.26 -16.38
C LEU A 83 -5.35 -1.67 -16.67
N ALA A 84 -4.83 -2.33 -17.70
CA ALA A 84 -5.17 -3.71 -18.03
C ALA A 84 -4.80 -4.68 -16.89
N GLU A 85 -3.62 -4.53 -16.28
CA GLU A 85 -3.20 -5.30 -15.10
C GLU A 85 -4.21 -5.16 -13.95
N ILE A 86 -4.59 -3.93 -13.59
CA ILE A 86 -5.55 -3.67 -12.50
C ILE A 86 -6.88 -4.37 -12.79
N ARG A 87 -7.43 -4.17 -13.99
CA ARG A 87 -8.68 -4.80 -14.43
C ARG A 87 -8.60 -6.31 -14.32
N LEU A 88 -7.57 -6.93 -14.90
CA LEU A 88 -7.39 -8.39 -14.89
C LEU A 88 -7.24 -8.94 -13.47
N ILE A 89 -6.49 -8.27 -12.59
CA ILE A 89 -6.32 -8.71 -11.21
C ILE A 89 -7.64 -8.64 -10.44
N GLN A 90 -8.41 -7.56 -10.60
CA GLN A 90 -9.67 -7.37 -9.88
C GLN A 90 -10.78 -8.30 -10.38
N THR A 91 -10.82 -8.58 -11.69
CA THR A 91 -11.78 -9.49 -12.32
C THR A 91 -11.43 -10.95 -12.03
N LEU A 92 -10.18 -11.37 -12.27
CA LEU A 92 -9.78 -12.78 -12.25
C LEU A 92 -9.24 -13.25 -10.90
N ARG A 93 -8.92 -12.31 -9.99
CA ARG A 93 -8.42 -12.55 -8.63
C ARG A 93 -7.35 -13.66 -8.53
N PRO A 94 -6.25 -13.58 -9.30
CA PRO A 94 -5.24 -14.63 -9.28
C PRO A 94 -4.67 -14.84 -7.86
N PRO A 95 -4.42 -16.09 -7.44
CA PRO A 95 -4.05 -16.42 -6.06
C PRO A 95 -2.74 -15.77 -5.61
N ARG A 96 -1.86 -15.38 -6.54
CA ARG A 96 -0.59 -14.70 -6.23
C ARG A 96 -0.68 -13.17 -6.28
N ASN A 97 -1.83 -12.58 -6.61
CA ASN A 97 -2.08 -11.12 -6.68
C ASN A 97 -2.90 -10.57 -5.49
N VAL A 98 -2.84 -11.21 -4.32
CA VAL A 98 -3.70 -10.95 -3.14
C VAL A 98 -3.93 -9.47 -2.82
N ALA A 99 -2.87 -8.64 -2.81
CA ALA A 99 -2.93 -7.26 -2.33
C ALA A 99 -3.70 -6.28 -3.24
N SER A 100 -3.91 -6.60 -4.52
CA SER A 100 -4.67 -5.76 -5.46
C SER A 100 -5.93 -6.44 -5.98
N ALA A 101 -6.14 -7.71 -5.66
CA ALA A 101 -7.35 -8.45 -6.05
C ALA A 101 -8.61 -7.93 -5.35
N TYR A 102 -8.46 -7.35 -4.16
CA TYR A 102 -9.57 -6.95 -3.30
C TYR A 102 -9.41 -5.49 -2.83
N PRO A 103 -9.73 -4.49 -3.69
CA PRO A 103 -9.55 -3.08 -3.34
C PRO A 103 -10.34 -2.69 -2.08
N PHE A 104 -11.50 -3.32 -1.83
CA PHE A 104 -12.31 -3.09 -0.63
C PHE A 104 -11.62 -3.47 0.70
N LEU A 105 -10.44 -4.10 0.65
CA LEU A 105 -9.63 -4.40 1.83
C LEU A 105 -8.60 -3.32 2.16
N TYR A 106 -8.49 -2.26 1.37
CA TYR A 106 -7.59 -1.14 1.67
C TYR A 106 -8.07 -0.39 2.91
N PRO A 107 -7.29 -0.35 4.01
CA PRO A 107 -7.74 0.29 5.23
C PRO A 107 -7.80 1.81 5.11
N PHE A 108 -8.69 2.38 5.89
CA PHE A 108 -8.75 3.78 6.24
C PHE A 108 -8.38 3.97 7.70
N VAL A 109 -7.85 5.15 8.02
CA VAL A 109 -7.71 5.62 9.40
C VAL A 109 -8.59 6.84 9.57
N GLY A 110 -9.52 6.77 10.52
CA GLY A 110 -10.44 7.86 10.84
C GLY A 110 -10.04 8.56 12.13
N ILE A 111 -10.32 9.86 12.20
CA ILE A 111 -10.12 10.67 13.40
C ILE A 111 -11.38 11.50 13.70
N ALA A 112 -11.69 11.66 14.98
CA ALA A 112 -12.74 12.57 15.45
C ALA A 112 -12.33 13.19 16.78
N ALA A 113 -12.84 14.39 17.06
CA ALA A 113 -12.73 15.04 18.36
C ALA A 113 -14.13 15.35 18.90
N GLU A 114 -14.36 15.05 20.17
CA GLU A 114 -15.61 15.36 20.89
C GLU A 114 -15.24 15.84 22.30
N GLY A 115 -15.37 17.15 22.55
CA GLY A 115 -14.92 17.75 23.81
C GLY A 115 -13.41 17.56 24.03
N ASP A 116 -13.04 16.95 25.16
CA ASP A 116 -11.64 16.63 25.51
C ASP A 116 -11.17 15.27 24.97
N GLU A 117 -12.01 14.59 24.19
CA GLU A 117 -11.78 13.23 23.70
C GLU A 117 -11.42 13.21 22.22
N ILE A 118 -10.42 12.41 21.88
CA ILE A 118 -9.99 12.19 20.49
C ILE A 118 -10.07 10.71 20.19
N TYR A 119 -10.77 10.37 19.12
CA TYR A 119 -11.04 9.02 18.67
C TYR A 119 -10.26 8.71 17.40
N PHE A 120 -9.69 7.51 17.34
CA PHE A 120 -9.00 6.96 16.18
C PHE A 120 -9.68 5.65 15.78
N CYS A 121 -9.92 5.47 14.48
CA CYS A 121 -10.53 4.26 13.93
C CYS A 121 -9.65 3.67 12.83
N LEU A 122 -9.45 2.35 12.86
CA LEU A 122 -8.91 1.57 11.74
C LEU A 122 -10.05 0.71 11.19
N THR A 123 -10.38 0.87 9.91
CA THR A 123 -11.47 0.12 9.26
C THR A 123 -11.25 -0.04 7.76
N THR A 124 -11.98 -0.95 7.13
CA THR A 124 -12.14 -1.01 5.67
C THR A 124 -13.55 -0.58 5.22
N ALA A 125 -14.40 -0.16 6.17
CA ALA A 125 -15.79 0.23 5.95
C ALA A 125 -16.07 1.59 6.61
N PRO A 126 -15.52 2.69 6.08
CA PRO A 126 -15.62 4.02 6.71
C PRO A 126 -17.07 4.52 6.85
N ALA A 127 -17.98 4.11 5.96
CA ALA A 127 -19.40 4.47 6.02
C ALA A 127 -20.11 3.99 7.31
N ALA A 128 -19.56 2.99 8.03
CA ALA A 128 -20.10 2.54 9.30
C ALA A 128 -19.78 3.47 10.49
N PHE A 129 -19.03 4.54 10.26
CA PHE A 129 -18.53 5.46 11.28
C PHE A 129 -18.69 6.93 10.81
N PRO A 130 -19.92 7.43 10.63
CA PRO A 130 -20.19 8.69 9.93
C PRO A 130 -19.63 9.94 10.62
N THR A 131 -19.31 9.87 11.91
CA THR A 131 -18.80 11.00 12.70
C THR A 131 -17.28 11.18 12.62
N LEU A 132 -16.56 10.30 11.91
CA LEU A 132 -15.10 10.36 11.78
C LEU A 132 -14.68 10.93 10.42
N ASP A 133 -13.68 11.82 10.45
CA ASP A 133 -12.95 12.24 9.25
C ASP A 133 -11.97 11.13 8.86
N PHE A 134 -12.19 10.51 7.69
CA PHE A 134 -11.40 9.38 7.23
C PHE A 134 -10.30 9.77 6.25
N HIS A 135 -9.17 9.07 6.39
CA HIS A 135 -7.98 9.21 5.57
C HIS A 135 -7.60 7.88 4.93
N GLY A 136 -7.12 7.93 3.70
CA GLY A 136 -6.80 6.75 2.88
C GLY A 136 -7.49 6.83 1.51
N ALA A 137 -7.74 5.72 0.82
CA ALA A 137 -7.44 4.33 1.19
C ALA A 137 -5.93 3.99 1.13
N PHE A 138 -5.37 3.44 2.21
CA PHE A 138 -3.95 3.05 2.26
C PHE A 138 -3.73 1.66 1.66
N ARG A 139 -2.63 1.45 0.93
CA ARG A 139 -2.40 0.22 0.16
C ARG A 139 -2.04 -0.94 1.07
N SER A 140 -1.06 -0.74 1.96
CA SER A 140 -0.54 -1.81 2.80
C SER A 140 -1.37 -1.92 4.06
N ARG A 141 -2.18 -3.00 4.15
CA ARG A 141 -2.88 -3.36 5.37
C ARG A 141 -1.92 -3.58 6.55
N ASP A 142 -0.77 -4.20 6.29
CA ASP A 142 0.23 -4.51 7.31
C ASP A 142 0.90 -3.25 7.85
N THR A 143 1.40 -2.37 6.97
CA THR A 143 2.04 -1.11 7.36
C THR A 143 1.05 -0.23 8.13
N THR A 144 -0.16 -0.04 7.59
CA THR A 144 -1.20 0.80 8.22
C THR A 144 -1.62 0.27 9.58
N ARG A 145 -1.87 -1.04 9.68
CA ARG A 145 -2.29 -1.67 10.94
C ARG A 145 -1.18 -1.59 12.00
N THR A 146 0.07 -1.86 11.62
CA THR A 146 1.21 -1.79 12.52
C THR A 146 1.39 -0.37 13.07
N ALA A 147 1.37 0.63 12.19
CA ALA A 147 1.46 2.04 12.58
C ALA A 147 0.29 2.47 13.47
N PHE A 148 -0.94 2.06 13.15
CA PHE A 148 -2.11 2.37 13.95
C PHE A 148 -1.95 1.84 15.38
N PHE A 149 -1.64 0.55 15.56
CA PHE A 149 -1.49 -0.01 16.92
C PHE A 149 -0.25 0.51 17.65
N ALA A 150 0.83 0.82 16.93
CA ALA A 150 1.99 1.52 17.48
C ALA A 150 1.57 2.88 18.07
N LEU A 151 0.83 3.69 17.29
CA LEU A 151 0.30 4.97 17.75
C LEU A 151 -0.61 4.79 18.97
N MET A 152 -1.56 3.84 18.93
CA MET A 152 -2.44 3.58 20.07
C MET A 152 -1.68 3.15 21.32
N THR A 153 -0.55 2.46 21.16
CA THR A 153 0.31 2.06 22.28
C THR A 153 1.04 3.27 22.86
N LEU A 154 1.60 4.13 22.01
CA LEU A 154 2.35 5.31 22.44
C LEU A 154 1.44 6.37 23.09
N LEU A 155 0.24 6.57 22.55
CA LEU A 155 -0.73 7.53 23.11
C LEU A 155 -1.17 7.18 24.55
N ARG A 156 -1.01 5.92 25.00
CA ARG A 156 -1.28 5.54 26.39
C ARG A 156 -0.28 6.12 27.40
N TYR A 157 0.91 6.54 26.97
CA TYR A 157 1.87 7.20 27.84
C TYR A 157 1.56 8.70 28.03
N VAL A 158 0.92 9.32 27.03
CA VAL A 158 0.76 10.78 26.98
C VAL A 158 -0.70 11.24 27.05
N GLY A 159 -1.63 10.29 27.22
CA GLY A 159 -3.06 10.52 27.29
C GLY A 159 -3.78 9.39 28.01
N HIS A 160 -5.02 9.66 28.42
CA HIS A 160 -5.83 8.72 29.18
C HIS A 160 -6.80 7.97 28.26
N PRO A 161 -6.78 6.62 28.21
CA PRO A 161 -7.72 5.88 27.38
C PRO A 161 -9.18 6.17 27.72
N VAL A 162 -9.99 6.33 26.68
CA VAL A 162 -11.44 6.44 26.79
C VAL A 162 -12.06 5.04 27.00
N PRO A 163 -13.06 4.90 27.88
CA PRO A 163 -13.79 3.65 28.07
C PRO A 163 -14.36 3.06 26.77
N ARG A 164 -14.37 1.72 26.68
CA ARG A 164 -14.77 1.01 25.46
C ARG A 164 -16.22 1.29 25.03
N HIS A 165 -17.15 1.49 25.96
CA HIS A 165 -18.56 1.74 25.61
C HIS A 165 -18.72 3.06 24.84
N ARG A 166 -17.96 4.11 25.20
CA ARG A 166 -17.96 5.38 24.46
C ARG A 166 -17.36 5.23 23.07
N CYS A 167 -16.28 4.45 22.93
CA CYS A 167 -15.71 4.11 21.62
C CYS A 167 -16.70 3.37 20.69
N ARG A 168 -17.57 2.51 21.25
CA ARG A 168 -18.56 1.74 20.47
C ARG A 168 -19.71 2.61 19.93
N ARG A 169 -20.02 3.74 20.59
CA ARG A 169 -21.05 4.68 20.14
C ARG A 169 -20.75 5.28 18.77
N LEU A 170 -19.47 5.39 18.40
CA LEU A 170 -19.07 5.96 17.10
C LEU A 170 -19.39 5.04 15.90
N GLY A 171 -19.76 3.78 16.15
CA GLY A 171 -20.10 2.82 15.10
C GLY A 171 -19.48 1.45 15.31
N ALA A 172 -19.87 0.51 14.46
CA ALA A 172 -19.34 -0.86 14.48
C ALA A 172 -19.32 -1.44 13.06
N ALA A 173 -18.20 -2.10 12.74
CA ALA A 173 -18.06 -2.90 11.53
C ALA A 173 -17.08 -4.04 11.79
N ARG A 174 -17.24 -5.12 11.03
CA ARG A 174 -16.37 -6.30 11.14
C ARG A 174 -14.90 -5.91 10.95
N HIS A 175 -14.02 -6.47 11.77
CA HIS A 175 -12.58 -6.22 11.74
C HIS A 175 -12.16 -4.74 11.86
N SER A 176 -13.04 -3.90 12.42
CA SER A 176 -12.75 -2.48 12.70
C SER A 176 -12.36 -2.26 14.15
N VAL A 177 -11.55 -1.24 14.40
CA VAL A 177 -11.03 -0.94 15.74
C VAL A 177 -11.11 0.55 16.02
N VAL A 178 -11.87 0.92 17.05
CA VAL A 178 -11.94 2.28 17.58
C VAL A 178 -11.21 2.37 18.92
N ARG A 179 -10.44 3.44 19.12
CA ARG A 179 -9.74 3.77 20.37
C ARG A 179 -9.85 5.26 20.61
N GLY A 180 -10.19 5.66 21.84
CA GLY A 180 -10.22 7.06 22.23
C GLY A 180 -9.19 7.38 23.30
N PHE A 181 -8.75 8.64 23.33
CA PHE A 181 -7.85 9.19 24.34
C PHE A 181 -8.31 10.58 24.78
N ARG A 182 -8.13 10.87 26.07
CA ARG A 182 -8.30 12.19 26.69
C ARG A 182 -6.95 12.77 27.08
N ARG A 183 -6.93 14.07 27.46
CA ARG A 183 -5.71 14.80 27.88
C ARG A 183 -4.64 14.85 26.79
N LEU A 184 -5.06 14.79 25.54
CA LEU A 184 -4.21 15.12 24.40
C LEU A 184 -4.32 16.63 24.14
N PRO A 185 -3.27 17.26 23.56
CA PRO A 185 -3.35 18.65 23.12
C PRO A 185 -4.59 18.91 22.26
N ALA A 186 -5.23 20.07 22.41
CA ALA A 186 -6.48 20.41 21.71
C ALA A 186 -6.37 20.33 20.19
N ASP A 187 -5.18 20.60 19.64
CA ASP A 187 -4.88 20.55 18.21
C ASP A 187 -4.48 19.14 17.70
N SER A 188 -4.53 18.12 18.55
CA SER A 188 -4.09 16.77 18.21
C SER A 188 -4.91 16.18 17.05
N ALA A 189 -6.22 16.39 17.00
CA ALA A 189 -7.04 15.86 15.90
C ALA A 189 -6.60 16.43 14.54
N ALA A 190 -6.37 17.73 14.47
CA ALA A 190 -5.89 18.40 13.26
C ALA A 190 -4.49 17.91 12.86
N THR A 191 -3.54 17.90 13.80
CA THR A 191 -2.15 17.53 13.52
C THR A 191 -1.97 16.05 13.15
N TRP A 192 -2.72 15.13 13.77
CA TRP A 192 -2.75 13.73 13.33
C TRP A 192 -3.46 13.57 11.98
N GLY A 193 -4.51 14.35 11.70
CA GLY A 193 -5.14 14.42 10.39
C GLY A 193 -4.15 14.83 9.29
N ASP A 194 -3.29 15.83 9.56
CA ASP A 194 -2.24 16.25 8.62
C ASP A 194 -1.19 15.17 8.37
N LEU A 195 -0.82 14.39 9.38
CA LEU A 195 0.05 13.22 9.22
C LEU A 195 -0.61 12.16 8.33
N LEU A 196 -1.87 11.83 8.59
CA LEU A 196 -2.62 10.85 7.80
C LEU A 196 -2.87 11.33 6.36
N ARG A 197 -2.95 12.65 6.14
CA ARG A 197 -3.03 13.28 4.82
C ARG A 197 -1.68 13.40 4.11
N GLY A 198 -0.57 13.00 4.75
CA GLY A 198 0.78 13.09 4.19
C GLY A 198 1.30 14.52 4.08
N LYS A 199 0.73 15.47 4.84
CA LYS A 199 1.08 16.89 4.80
C LYS A 199 2.22 17.25 5.75
N SER A 200 2.20 16.70 6.95
CA SER A 200 3.17 17.05 7.99
C SER A 200 3.42 15.90 8.95
N ARG A 201 4.68 15.72 9.37
CA ARG A 201 5.07 14.75 10.41
C ARG A 201 5.08 15.35 11.82
N HIS A 202 4.67 16.60 11.97
CA HIS A 202 4.78 17.38 13.21
C HIS A 202 4.12 16.70 14.43
N ALA A 203 2.97 16.03 14.25
CA ALA A 203 2.32 15.27 15.33
C ALA A 203 3.21 14.15 15.89
N LEU A 204 3.97 13.46 15.03
CA LEU A 204 4.88 12.40 15.43
C LEU A 204 6.11 12.96 16.18
N GLU A 205 6.63 14.10 15.73
CA GLU A 205 7.75 14.79 16.38
C GLU A 205 7.36 15.25 17.80
N ARG A 206 6.18 15.88 17.94
CA ARG A 206 5.64 16.27 19.25
C ARG A 206 5.39 15.09 20.17
N LEU A 207 4.88 13.98 19.63
CA LEU A 207 4.72 12.74 20.40
C LEU A 207 6.08 12.23 20.89
N ALA A 208 7.09 12.18 20.03
CA ALA A 208 8.43 11.72 20.39
C ALA A 208 9.04 12.55 21.52
N LEU A 209 8.91 13.88 21.47
CA LEU A 209 9.38 14.79 22.54
C LEU A 209 8.69 14.50 23.88
N ARG A 210 7.35 14.39 23.90
CA ARG A 210 6.60 14.09 25.12
C ARG A 210 6.93 12.71 25.71
N LEU A 211 7.28 11.74 24.88
CA LEU A 211 7.67 10.40 25.34
C LEU A 211 9.02 10.38 26.06
N VAL A 212 9.93 11.32 25.77
CA VAL A 212 11.23 11.44 26.47
C VAL A 212 11.02 11.78 27.95
N GLU A 213 10.00 12.57 28.25
CA GLU A 213 9.66 13.00 29.63
C GLU A 213 9.02 11.86 30.45
N HIS A 214 8.51 10.81 29.80
CA HIS A 214 7.76 9.76 30.48
C HIS A 214 8.63 8.55 30.88
N ALA A 215 8.80 8.31 32.18
CA ALA A 215 9.65 7.23 32.72
C ALA A 215 9.31 5.84 32.15
N GLY A 216 8.03 5.50 32.03
CA GLY A 216 7.59 4.21 31.47
C GLY A 216 7.95 4.03 29.99
N ALA A 217 7.97 5.10 29.20
CA ALA A 217 8.39 5.04 27.79
C ALA A 217 9.91 4.90 27.68
N ARG A 218 10.66 5.59 28.55
CA ARG A 218 12.12 5.44 28.66
C ARG A 218 12.53 4.02 29.07
N ALA A 219 11.85 3.41 30.02
CA ALA A 219 12.10 2.03 30.45
C ALA A 219 11.92 1.02 29.29
N ARG A 220 11.02 1.31 28.34
CA ARG A 220 10.76 0.51 27.13
C ARG A 220 11.28 1.20 25.87
N ARG A 221 12.51 1.69 25.94
CA ARG A 221 13.12 2.52 24.88
C ARG A 221 13.06 1.84 23.52
N LYS A 222 13.40 0.55 23.46
CA LYS A 222 13.48 -0.21 22.20
C LYS A 222 12.11 -0.30 21.53
N GLU A 223 11.09 -0.74 22.27
CA GLU A 223 9.72 -0.85 21.79
C GLU A 223 9.16 0.52 21.38
N THR A 224 9.46 1.56 22.16
CA THR A 224 9.05 2.93 21.87
C THR A 224 9.65 3.42 20.55
N HIS A 225 10.95 3.20 20.31
CA HIS A 225 11.61 3.56 19.05
C HIS A 225 11.11 2.74 17.86
N GLU A 226 10.80 1.45 18.05
CA GLU A 226 10.19 0.61 17.02
C GLU A 226 8.78 1.09 16.66
N ALA A 227 7.98 1.47 17.65
CA ALA A 227 6.65 2.04 17.45
C ALA A 227 6.71 3.39 16.69
N LEU A 228 7.60 4.31 17.08
CA LEU A 228 7.81 5.57 16.37
C LEU A 228 8.25 5.33 14.92
N ARG A 229 9.18 4.40 14.68
CA ARG A 229 9.62 4.01 13.34
C ARG A 229 8.51 3.40 12.49
N ALA A 230 7.61 2.63 13.10
CA ALA A 230 6.45 2.09 12.37
C ALA A 230 5.51 3.21 11.89
N ILE A 231 5.28 4.24 12.70
CA ILE A 231 4.45 5.40 12.33
C ILE A 231 5.16 6.25 11.25
N ALA A 232 6.46 6.50 11.41
CA ALA A 232 7.27 7.20 10.40
C ALA A 232 7.24 6.46 9.05
N ARG A 233 7.44 5.14 9.06
CA ARG A 233 7.37 4.30 7.86
C ARG A 233 6.01 4.40 7.19
N PHE A 234 4.91 4.37 7.96
CA PHE A 234 3.58 4.58 7.39
C PHE A 234 3.44 5.96 6.73
N PHE A 235 3.93 7.01 7.36
CA PHE A 235 3.90 8.35 6.77
C PHE A 235 4.64 8.39 5.42
N GLU A 236 5.83 7.80 5.36
CA GLU A 236 6.69 7.78 4.17
C GLU A 236 6.20 6.86 3.05
N GLU A 237 5.69 5.67 3.40
CA GLU A 237 5.33 4.60 2.45
C GLU A 237 3.86 4.63 2.03
N GLU A 238 2.96 5.23 2.83
CA GLU A 238 1.52 5.21 2.57
C GLU A 238 0.94 6.63 2.44
N ALA A 239 1.10 7.49 3.45
CA ALA A 239 0.45 8.80 3.49
C ALA A 239 1.03 9.78 2.45
N CYS A 240 2.36 9.98 2.45
CA CYS A 240 3.05 10.87 1.51
C CYS A 240 2.86 10.45 0.04
N PRO A 241 3.02 9.17 -0.35
CA PRO A 241 2.77 8.74 -1.72
C PRO A 241 1.33 8.99 -2.16
N LEU A 242 0.32 8.71 -1.31
CA LEU A 242 -1.06 9.00 -1.64
C LEU A 242 -1.30 10.51 -1.82
N ALA A 243 -0.73 11.34 -0.95
CA ALA A 243 -0.81 12.80 -1.04
C ALA A 243 -0.20 13.32 -2.35
N ARG A 244 1.01 12.86 -2.70
CA ARG A 244 1.70 13.24 -3.95
C ARG A 244 0.88 12.87 -5.17
N VAL A 245 0.40 11.63 -5.24
CA VAL A 245 -0.38 11.15 -6.39
C VAL A 245 -1.70 11.91 -6.52
N ARG A 246 -2.39 12.19 -5.40
CA ARG A 246 -3.62 13.00 -5.42
C ARG A 246 -3.35 14.41 -5.95
N ALA A 247 -2.29 15.05 -5.46
CA ALA A 247 -1.88 16.39 -5.90
C ALA A 247 -1.50 16.41 -7.38
N SER A 248 -0.67 15.46 -7.85
CA SER A 248 -0.21 15.43 -9.24
C SER A 248 -1.29 15.10 -10.27
N THR A 249 -2.39 14.47 -9.84
CA THR A 249 -3.51 14.10 -10.73
C THR A 249 -4.71 15.04 -10.61
N GLY A 250 -4.71 15.97 -9.65
CA GLY A 250 -5.86 16.81 -9.34
C GLY A 250 -7.09 15.99 -8.90
N PHE A 251 -6.91 14.81 -8.31
CA PHE A 251 -8.03 13.92 -7.99
C PHE A 251 -8.95 14.56 -6.93
N PRO A 252 -10.25 14.75 -7.21
CA PRO A 252 -11.10 15.70 -6.49
C PRO A 252 -11.67 15.14 -5.17
N LEU A 253 -11.75 13.82 -5.02
CA LEU A 253 -12.41 13.20 -3.87
C LEU A 253 -11.41 12.82 -2.78
N TYR A 254 -11.79 13.10 -1.52
CA TYR A 254 -11.07 12.63 -0.35
C TYR A 254 -12.03 12.25 0.79
N PRO A 255 -11.83 11.11 1.48
CA PRO A 255 -10.80 10.11 1.23
C PRO A 255 -10.92 9.45 -0.15
N VAL A 256 -9.80 8.94 -0.68
CA VAL A 256 -9.80 8.32 -2.00
C VAL A 256 -10.60 7.02 -1.94
N PRO A 257 -11.63 6.83 -2.78
CA PRO A 257 -12.39 5.60 -2.81
C PRO A 257 -11.49 4.39 -3.11
N GLN A 258 -11.73 3.28 -2.42
CA GLN A 258 -10.91 2.07 -2.52
C GLN A 258 -10.77 1.56 -3.96
N ARG A 259 -11.86 1.61 -4.75
CA ARG A 259 -11.90 1.19 -6.15
C ARG A 259 -11.03 2.05 -7.06
N ASP A 260 -10.87 3.33 -6.73
CA ASP A 260 -10.17 4.31 -7.57
C ASP A 260 -8.69 4.42 -7.20
N ARG A 261 -8.30 3.96 -6.01
CA ARG A 261 -6.93 4.03 -5.49
C ARG A 261 -5.90 3.44 -6.44
N ASP A 262 -6.12 2.24 -6.97
CA ASP A 262 -5.12 1.59 -7.82
C ASP A 262 -4.97 2.31 -9.17
N LEU A 263 -6.10 2.78 -9.73
CA LEU A 263 -6.13 3.55 -10.98
C LEU A 263 -5.39 4.88 -10.82
N LEU A 264 -5.62 5.56 -9.70
CA LEU A 264 -4.95 6.80 -9.32
C LEU A 264 -3.43 6.63 -9.34
N PHE A 265 -2.91 5.55 -8.72
CA PHE A 265 -1.47 5.26 -8.73
C PHE A 265 -0.93 4.79 -10.09
N ALA A 266 -1.75 4.16 -10.93
CA ALA A 266 -1.34 3.74 -12.26
C ALA A 266 -1.01 4.94 -13.16
N ARG A 267 -1.78 6.02 -13.06
CA ARG A 267 -1.59 7.26 -13.83
C ARG A 267 -0.26 7.97 -13.56
N CYS A 268 0.29 7.80 -12.35
CA CYS A 268 1.55 8.43 -11.94
C CYS A 268 2.77 7.50 -12.03
N ARG A 269 2.63 6.27 -12.56
CA ARG A 269 3.81 5.43 -12.77
C ARG A 269 4.72 6.11 -13.80
N PRO A 270 6.03 6.25 -13.53
CA PRO A 270 6.94 6.86 -14.48
C PRO A 270 6.89 6.07 -15.79
N GLN A 271 6.58 6.76 -16.89
CA GLN A 271 6.71 6.19 -18.21
C GLN A 271 8.21 6.07 -18.51
N PRO A 272 8.72 4.93 -19.01
CA PRO A 272 10.05 4.93 -19.55
C PRO A 272 10.09 5.95 -20.69
N MET A 273 10.97 6.93 -20.56
CA MET A 273 11.31 7.85 -21.65
C MET A 273 11.58 7.01 -22.88
N GLY A 274 10.82 7.24 -23.95
CA GLY A 274 11.09 6.62 -25.23
C GLY A 274 12.54 6.90 -25.60
N VAL A 275 13.28 5.87 -26.00
CA VAL A 275 14.55 6.07 -26.69
C VAL A 275 14.16 6.78 -27.98
N GLY A 276 14.40 8.10 -28.02
CA GLY A 276 14.19 8.90 -29.21
C GLY A 276 14.97 8.26 -30.35
N SER A 277 14.25 7.94 -31.42
CA SER A 277 14.81 7.71 -32.74
C SER A 277 15.74 8.87 -33.07
N ALA A 278 17.06 8.61 -33.05
CA ALA A 278 18.03 9.53 -33.62
C ALA A 278 17.67 9.70 -35.11
N PRO A 279 17.56 10.93 -35.64
CA PRO A 279 17.37 11.12 -37.06
C PRO A 279 18.61 10.58 -37.78
N GLY A 280 18.36 9.80 -38.83
CA GLY A 280 19.40 9.30 -39.72
C GLY A 280 20.25 10.47 -40.22
N ARG A 281 21.57 10.31 -40.12
CA ARG A 281 22.50 11.13 -40.89
C ARG A 281 22.54 10.51 -42.28
N GLU A 282 21.99 11.24 -43.24
CA GLU A 282 22.43 11.18 -44.65
C GLU A 282 23.88 11.63 -44.76
#